data_AF-A0A8H5NHH8-F1
#
_entry.id   AF-A0A8H5NHH8-F1
#
_cell.length_a   1.000
_cell.length_b   1.000
_cell.length_c   1.000
_cell.angle_alpha   90.00
_cell.angle_beta   90.00
_cell.angle_gamma   90.00
#
_symmetry.space_group_name_H-M   'P 1'
#
loop_
_entity.id
_entity.type
_entity.pdbx_description
1 polymer ?
#
loop_
_entity_poly.entity_id
_entity_poly.type
_entity_poly.pdbx_seq_one_letter_code
_entity_poly.pdbx_strand_id
1 'polypeptide(L)'
;MTINSTSQPINITFPLPSDQLLHLIQFNVYRAFISIKRTINTISLDPTTCPVFGPCLDDTTRYPPNPNIPSSLAPTALQLSQYHFPWINIMPFARFRDNLIRREGRFDNFELWRDMVGDLMSYTAAPWQRGTPFSFSTSATEPEESQGLMLEDYIDTDELTAGRNGLIIWGEPHDMHSWEATPGFLTKWSWAVEGCEELVEIGNRWRTRRGAEPMRLSRRH
;
A
#
# COMPACT_ATOMS: atom_id res chain seq x y z
N MET A 1 50.86 2.05 1.01
CA MET A 1 49.96 1.37 0.05
C MET A 1 48.69 2.21 -0.05
N THR A 2 48.56 2.97 -1.13
CA THR A 2 47.36 3.74 -1.46
C THR A 2 46.44 2.87 -2.30
N ILE A 3 45.24 2.58 -1.80
CA ILE A 3 44.22 1.79 -2.51
C ILE A 3 43.45 2.78 -3.40
N ASN A 4 43.77 2.79 -4.70
CA ASN A 4 42.97 3.53 -5.67
C ASN A 4 41.64 2.79 -5.86
N SER A 5 40.57 3.27 -5.24
CA SER A 5 39.20 2.86 -5.60
C SER A 5 38.85 3.51 -6.93
N THR A 6 38.95 2.74 -8.01
CA THR A 6 38.36 3.10 -9.30
C THR A 6 36.85 2.85 -9.21
N SER A 7 36.07 3.91 -9.01
CA SER A 7 34.61 3.85 -9.15
C SER A 7 34.28 3.55 -10.62
N GLN A 8 33.98 2.30 -10.94
CA GLN A 8 33.46 1.98 -12.26
C GLN A 8 32.08 2.64 -12.41
N PRO A 9 31.81 3.35 -13.52
CA PRO A 9 30.50 3.90 -13.78
C PRO A 9 29.49 2.76 -13.92
N ILE A 10 28.42 2.79 -13.12
CA ILE A 10 27.31 1.84 -13.25
C ILE A 10 26.58 2.17 -14.55
N ASN A 11 26.72 1.32 -15.57
CA ASN A 11 25.97 1.45 -16.82
C ASN A 11 24.53 0.97 -16.59
N ILE A 12 23.64 1.91 -16.31
CA ILE A 12 22.20 1.65 -16.23
C ILE A 12 21.65 1.64 -17.66
N THR A 13 21.13 0.48 -18.10
CA THR A 13 20.54 0.31 -19.43
C THR A 13 19.01 0.36 -19.32
N PHE A 14 18.36 1.07 -20.23
CA PHE A 14 16.89 1.21 -20.25
C PHE A 14 16.27 0.48 -21.45
N PRO A 15 15.08 -0.13 -21.29
CA PRO A 15 14.32 -0.25 -20.04
C PRO A 15 15.02 -1.15 -19.02
N LEU A 16 14.78 -0.89 -17.73
CA LEU A 16 15.34 -1.70 -16.65
C LEU A 16 14.83 -3.15 -16.77
N PRO A 17 15.65 -4.15 -16.39
CA PRO A 17 15.19 -5.52 -16.18
C PRO A 17 13.96 -5.60 -15.26
N SER A 18 13.06 -6.56 -15.52
CA SER A 18 11.77 -6.69 -14.82
C SER A 18 11.90 -6.87 -13.30
N ASP A 19 12.94 -7.58 -12.86
CA ASP A 19 13.34 -7.76 -11.46
C ASP A 19 13.72 -6.44 -10.79
N GLN A 20 14.49 -5.59 -11.46
CA GLN A 20 14.86 -4.26 -10.94
C GLN A 20 13.69 -3.29 -10.94
N LEU A 21 12.84 -3.36 -11.98
CA LEU A 21 11.62 -2.56 -12.05
C LEU A 21 10.64 -2.95 -10.93
N LEU A 22 10.55 -4.23 -10.58
CA LEU A 22 9.74 -4.72 -9.47
C LEU A 22 10.11 -4.04 -8.16
N HIS A 23 11.40 -4.07 -7.82
CA HIS A 23 11.91 -3.43 -6.61
C HIS A 23 11.77 -1.91 -6.63
N LEU A 24 11.92 -1.26 -7.79
CA LEU A 24 11.73 0.19 -7.90
C LEU A 24 10.27 0.60 -7.65
N ILE A 25 9.30 -0.14 -8.19
CA ILE A 25 7.86 0.10 -7.95
C ILE A 25 7.56 -0.06 -6.46
N GLN A 26 8.00 -1.16 -5.85
CA GLN A 26 7.85 -1.42 -4.43
C GLN A 26 8.48 -0.31 -3.56
N PHE A 27 9.68 0.14 -3.91
CA PHE A 27 10.37 1.24 -3.25
C PHE A 27 9.62 2.57 -3.40
N ASN A 28 9.06 2.86 -4.57
CA ASN A 28 8.27 4.07 -4.81
C ASN A 28 7.01 4.08 -3.96
N VAL A 29 6.30 2.96 -3.85
CA VAL A 29 5.12 2.81 -2.98
C VAL A 29 5.51 2.99 -1.51
N TYR A 30 6.59 2.37 -1.05
CA TYR A 30 7.09 2.55 0.30
C TYR A 30 7.43 4.02 0.62
N ARG A 31 8.13 4.69 -0.29
CA ARG A 31 8.41 6.12 -0.18
C ARG A 31 7.14 6.97 -0.15
N ALA A 32 6.13 6.61 -0.94
CA ALA A 32 4.84 7.29 -0.95
C ALA A 32 4.18 7.20 0.44
N PHE A 33 4.18 6.02 1.06
CA PHE A 33 3.67 5.84 2.42
C PHE A 33 4.43 6.63 3.49
N ILE A 34 5.76 6.67 3.44
CA ILE A 34 6.54 7.54 4.33
C ILE A 34 6.14 9.01 4.12
N SER A 35 5.99 9.43 2.86
CA SER A 35 5.60 10.80 2.53
C SER A 35 4.23 11.15 3.11
N ILE A 36 3.23 10.29 2.92
CA ILE A 36 1.89 10.47 3.50
C ILE A 36 1.98 10.53 5.01
N LYS A 37 2.71 9.59 5.63
CA LYS A 37 2.90 9.55 7.08
C LYS A 37 3.47 10.87 7.60
N ARG A 38 4.43 11.47 6.91
CA ARG A 38 4.98 12.80 7.26
C ARG A 38 3.96 13.92 7.09
N THR A 39 3.11 13.86 6.08
CA THR A 39 2.03 14.83 5.86
C THR A 39 1.01 14.81 7.01
N ILE A 40 0.66 13.63 7.53
CA ILE A 40 -0.31 13.50 8.63
C ILE A 40 0.34 13.54 10.03
N ASN A 41 1.65 13.36 10.16
CA ASN A 41 2.37 13.39 11.46
C ASN A 41 3.22 14.64 11.58
N THR A 42 2.61 15.76 11.95
CA THR A 42 3.36 17.00 12.18
C THR A 42 4.24 16.96 13.44
N ILE A 43 4.06 15.96 14.32
CA ILE A 43 4.89 15.71 15.51
C ILE A 43 5.70 14.41 15.32
N SER A 44 6.67 14.42 14.40
CA SER A 44 7.70 13.38 14.40
C SER A 44 8.77 13.73 15.43
N LEU A 45 8.97 12.87 16.44
CA LEU A 45 10.02 13.07 17.47
C LEU A 45 11.45 12.96 16.90
N ASP A 46 11.59 12.37 15.70
CA ASP A 46 12.84 12.35 14.93
C ASP A 46 12.53 12.60 13.43
N PRO A 47 13.04 13.66 12.80
CA PRO A 47 12.90 13.91 11.37
C PRO A 47 13.60 12.86 10.49
N THR A 48 14.62 12.19 11.04
CA THR A 48 15.52 11.32 10.30
C THR A 48 15.07 9.85 10.29
N THR A 49 14.27 9.43 11.28
CA THR A 49 13.67 8.08 11.34
C THR A 49 12.14 8.17 11.49
N CYS A 50 11.43 8.18 10.36
CA CYS A 50 9.98 7.97 10.36
C CYS A 50 9.69 6.57 9.81
N PRO A 51 9.83 5.49 10.62
CA PRO A 51 9.45 4.16 10.16
C PRO A 51 7.94 4.16 9.94
N VAL A 52 7.49 3.50 8.87
CA VAL A 52 6.06 3.40 8.53
C VAL A 52 5.25 2.85 9.72
N PHE A 53 5.81 1.91 10.48
CA PHE A 53 5.22 1.31 11.69
C PHE A 53 5.66 1.95 13.01
N GLY A 54 6.36 3.09 12.97
CA GLY A 54 6.79 3.79 14.17
C GLY A 54 5.64 4.33 14.99
N PRO A 55 5.78 4.41 16.33
CA PRO A 55 4.86 5.12 17.19
C PRO A 55 4.95 6.61 16.86
N CYS A 56 4.07 7.06 15.98
CA CYS A 56 3.88 8.47 15.69
C CYS A 56 2.42 8.77 16.05
N LEU A 57 2.20 9.77 16.89
CA LEU A 57 0.88 10.34 17.06
C LEU A 57 0.54 11.07 15.75
N ASP A 58 -0.42 10.55 15.00
CA ASP A 58 -0.90 11.19 13.79
C ASP A 58 -1.93 12.28 14.08
N ASP A 59 -1.94 13.34 13.27
CA ASP A 59 -2.91 14.42 13.40
C ASP A 59 -4.33 13.95 13.05
N THR A 60 -4.47 12.78 12.43
CA THR A 60 -5.77 12.17 12.13
C THR A 60 -6.50 11.66 13.37
N THR A 61 -5.78 11.35 14.45
CA THR A 61 -6.36 10.96 15.75
C THR A 61 -6.61 12.14 16.69
N ARG A 62 -6.24 13.38 16.28
CA ARG A 62 -6.48 14.60 17.07
C ARG A 62 -7.83 15.22 16.75
N TYR A 63 -8.48 15.75 17.77
CA TYR A 63 -9.72 16.52 17.61
C TYR A 63 -9.53 17.96 18.09
N PRO A 64 -9.82 18.98 17.26
CA PRO A 64 -10.20 18.86 15.85
C PRO A 64 -9.01 18.41 14.96
N PRO A 65 -9.26 17.73 13.82
CA PRO A 65 -8.21 17.37 12.86
C PRO A 65 -7.51 18.60 12.29
N ASN A 66 -6.24 18.47 11.92
CA ASN A 66 -5.48 19.55 11.27
C ASN A 66 -6.15 19.97 9.95
N PRO A 67 -6.48 21.26 9.75
CA PRO A 67 -7.20 21.72 8.55
C PRO A 67 -6.40 21.57 7.25
N ASN A 68 -5.10 21.32 7.33
CA ASN A 68 -4.23 21.13 6.16
C ASN A 68 -4.12 19.67 5.70
N ILE A 69 -4.84 18.73 6.34
CA ILE A 69 -4.84 17.33 5.90
C ILE A 69 -5.53 17.24 4.52
N PRO A 70 -4.88 16.63 3.51
CA PRO A 70 -5.51 16.39 2.21
C PRO A 70 -6.82 15.62 2.35
N SER A 71 -7.83 15.93 1.53
CA SER A 71 -9.16 15.32 1.63
C SER A 71 -9.16 13.79 1.53
N SER A 72 -8.28 13.22 0.71
CA SER A 72 -8.04 11.78 0.58
C SER A 72 -7.59 11.10 1.88
N LEU A 73 -6.96 11.86 2.78
CA LEU A 73 -6.38 11.43 4.06
C LEU A 73 -7.18 11.93 5.27
N ALA A 74 -8.26 12.68 5.06
CA ALA A 74 -9.11 13.15 6.15
C ALA A 74 -9.67 11.95 6.95
N PRO A 75 -9.78 12.05 8.28
CA PRO A 75 -10.34 10.98 9.11
C PRO A 75 -11.78 10.66 8.72
N THR A 76 -12.12 9.38 8.63
CA THR A 76 -13.50 8.92 8.44
C THR A 76 -14.24 8.90 9.78
N ALA A 77 -15.57 8.84 9.74
CA ALA A 77 -16.36 8.66 10.96
C ALA A 77 -15.99 7.38 11.72
N LEU A 78 -15.66 6.29 11.01
CA LEU A 78 -15.24 5.04 11.63
C LEU A 78 -13.92 5.22 12.38
N GLN A 79 -12.93 5.87 11.74
CA GLN A 79 -11.62 6.15 12.36
C GLN A 79 -11.71 7.01 13.62
N LEU A 80 -12.67 7.94 13.68
CA LEU A 80 -12.90 8.77 14.86
C LEU A 80 -13.60 8.02 16.01
N SER A 81 -14.25 6.90 15.71
CA SER A 81 -15.06 6.13 16.68
C SER A 81 -14.43 4.80 17.11
N GLN A 82 -13.54 4.24 16.30
CA GLN A 82 -12.96 2.92 16.51
C GLN A 82 -11.43 3.00 16.61
N TYR A 83 -10.88 2.43 17.68
CA TYR A 83 -9.44 2.23 17.81
C TYR A 83 -8.93 1.32 16.68
N HIS A 84 -7.79 1.70 16.08
CA HIS A 84 -7.16 0.97 14.99
C HIS A 84 -5.66 1.28 14.90
N PHE A 85 -4.90 0.45 14.18
CA PHE A 85 -3.47 0.71 13.97
C PHE A 85 -3.22 1.96 13.10
N PRO A 86 -2.36 2.91 13.53
CA PRO A 86 -2.09 4.17 12.82
C PRO A 86 -1.58 4.02 11.39
N TRP A 87 -0.98 2.89 11.03
CA TRP A 87 -0.52 2.66 9.66
C TRP A 87 -1.68 2.67 8.66
N ILE A 88 -2.92 2.37 9.08
CA ILE A 88 -4.08 2.43 8.19
C ILE A 88 -4.34 3.86 7.70
N ASN A 89 -3.99 4.88 8.48
CA ASN A 89 -4.23 6.29 8.16
C ASN A 89 -3.45 6.79 6.94
N ILE A 90 -2.44 6.05 6.49
CA ILE A 90 -1.65 6.43 5.30
C ILE A 90 -2.27 5.99 3.97
N MET A 91 -3.39 5.24 4.00
CA MET A 91 -4.06 4.80 2.77
C MET A 91 -4.94 5.93 2.22
N PRO A 92 -4.74 6.40 0.98
CA PRO A 92 -5.43 7.57 0.41
C PRO A 92 -6.85 7.26 -0.09
N PHE A 93 -7.51 6.27 0.52
CA PHE A 93 -8.84 5.77 0.15
C PHE A 93 -9.65 5.52 1.42
N ALA A 94 -10.65 6.35 1.68
CA ALA A 94 -11.47 6.27 2.89
C ALA A 94 -12.17 4.89 3.05
N ARG A 95 -12.72 4.34 1.96
CA ARG A 95 -13.40 3.03 1.98
C ARG A 95 -12.43 1.89 2.29
N PHE A 96 -11.24 1.92 1.68
CA PHE A 96 -10.20 0.94 1.95
C PHE A 96 -9.77 0.98 3.43
N ARG A 97 -9.54 2.19 3.98
CA ARG A 97 -9.24 2.38 5.41
C ARG A 97 -10.32 1.78 6.30
N ASP A 98 -11.57 2.12 6.04
CA ASP A 98 -12.69 1.62 6.84
C ASP A 98 -12.81 0.09 6.79
N ASN A 99 -12.58 -0.53 5.63
CA ASN A 99 -12.64 -1.99 5.49
C ASN A 99 -11.52 -2.69 6.27
N LEU A 100 -10.31 -2.13 6.26
CA LEU A 100 -9.20 -2.62 7.08
C LEU A 100 -9.54 -2.54 8.57
N ILE A 101 -10.15 -1.44 9.02
CA ILE A 101 -10.57 -1.25 10.42
C ILE A 101 -11.67 -2.23 10.83
N ARG A 102 -12.69 -2.44 9.97
CA ARG A 102 -13.78 -3.41 10.27
C ARG A 102 -13.28 -4.85 10.40
N ARG A 103 -12.21 -5.20 9.68
CA ARG A 103 -11.63 -6.55 9.69
C ARG A 103 -10.33 -6.65 10.49
N GLU A 104 -10.00 -5.64 11.30
CA GLU A 104 -8.78 -5.64 12.10
C GLU A 104 -8.69 -6.91 12.97
N GLY A 105 -7.52 -7.55 12.95
CA GLY A 105 -7.29 -8.83 13.65
C GLY A 105 -7.80 -10.08 12.92
N ARG A 106 -8.42 -9.95 11.74
CA ARG A 106 -8.92 -11.07 10.92
C ARG A 106 -8.11 -11.33 9.64
N PHE A 107 -6.98 -10.66 9.46
CA PHE A 107 -6.09 -10.86 8.32
C PHE A 107 -4.63 -10.66 8.72
N ASP A 108 -3.71 -11.22 7.94
CA ASP A 108 -2.28 -11.00 8.13
C ASP A 108 -1.87 -9.63 7.58
N ASN A 109 -1.68 -8.67 8.50
CA ASN A 109 -1.19 -7.34 8.17
C ASN A 109 0.17 -7.38 7.47
N PHE A 110 1.07 -8.31 7.84
CA PHE A 110 2.40 -8.42 7.22
C PHE A 110 2.32 -8.92 5.79
N GLU A 111 1.40 -9.85 5.51
CA GLU A 111 1.15 -10.31 4.16
C GLU A 111 0.63 -9.17 3.28
N LEU A 112 -0.35 -8.40 3.75
CA LEU A 112 -0.86 -7.23 3.01
C LEU A 112 0.26 -6.22 2.72
N TRP A 113 1.09 -5.94 3.72
CA TRP A 113 2.22 -5.03 3.55
C TRP A 113 3.28 -5.56 2.58
N ARG A 114 3.63 -6.84 2.66
CA ARG A 114 4.57 -7.49 1.74
C ARG A 114 4.07 -7.43 0.30
N ASP A 115 2.77 -7.59 0.09
CA ASP A 115 2.13 -7.45 -1.21
C ASP A 115 2.20 -6.01 -1.74
N MET A 116 2.00 -5.01 -0.87
CA MET A 116 2.02 -3.59 -1.24
C MET A 116 3.41 -3.01 -1.50
N VAL A 117 4.41 -3.34 -0.67
CA VAL A 117 5.76 -2.73 -0.72
C VAL A 117 6.91 -3.73 -0.88
N GLY A 118 6.61 -5.01 -1.09
CA GLY A 118 7.62 -6.06 -1.24
C GLY A 118 8.42 -6.35 0.02
N ASP A 119 9.62 -6.88 -0.19
CA ASP A 119 10.57 -7.26 0.86
C ASP A 119 11.23 -6.07 1.57
N LEU A 120 10.90 -4.83 1.18
CA LEU A 120 11.39 -3.62 1.83
C LEU A 120 10.96 -3.51 3.31
N MET A 121 9.90 -4.24 3.67
CA MET A 121 9.49 -4.49 5.06
C MET A 121 10.60 -5.11 5.91
N SER A 122 11.38 -6.05 5.34
CA SER A 122 12.41 -6.81 6.06
C SER A 122 13.56 -5.92 6.56
N TYR A 123 13.89 -4.86 5.82
CA TYR A 123 15.01 -3.97 6.14
C TYR A 123 14.66 -2.86 7.14
N THR A 124 13.36 -2.55 7.31
CA THR A 124 12.89 -1.38 8.08
C THR A 124 12.12 -1.76 9.34
N ALA A 125 11.75 -3.04 9.48
CA ALA A 125 11.30 -3.64 10.73
C ALA A 125 12.48 -3.75 11.73
N ALA A 126 12.91 -2.61 12.27
CA ALA A 126 13.90 -2.53 13.34
C ALA A 126 13.25 -2.94 14.70
N PRO A 127 14.04 -3.08 15.80
CA PRO A 127 14.05 -4.15 16.82
C PRO A 127 12.80 -4.55 17.63
N TRP A 128 11.60 -4.00 17.38
CA TRP A 128 10.37 -4.37 18.10
C TRP A 128 9.95 -5.84 17.90
N GLN A 129 10.44 -6.47 16.83
CA GLN A 129 10.27 -7.90 16.54
C GLN A 129 11.17 -8.81 17.38
N ARG A 130 12.27 -8.32 17.98
CA ARG A 130 13.23 -9.18 18.70
C ARG A 130 12.78 -9.61 20.11
N GLY A 131 11.69 -9.05 20.62
CA GLY A 131 11.21 -9.28 21.99
C GLY A 131 9.74 -9.66 22.14
N THR A 132 8.97 -9.72 21.05
CA THR A 132 7.56 -10.13 21.10
C THR A 132 7.41 -11.49 20.43
N PRO A 133 7.09 -12.57 21.19
CA PRO A 133 6.82 -13.87 20.60
C PRO A 133 5.42 -13.85 19.99
N PHE A 134 5.27 -13.28 18.79
CA PHE A 134 4.04 -13.48 18.03
C PHE A 134 4.17 -14.77 17.21
N SER A 135 3.85 -15.88 17.86
CA SER A 135 3.40 -17.07 17.16
C SER A 135 1.90 -16.92 16.92
N PHE A 136 1.51 -16.52 15.71
CA PHE A 136 0.15 -16.80 15.27
C PHE A 136 0.10 -18.28 14.92
N SER A 137 -0.42 -19.08 15.86
CA SER A 137 -0.91 -20.41 15.53
C SER A 137 -1.96 -20.24 14.44
N THR A 138 -1.68 -20.78 13.26
CA THR A 138 -2.57 -20.78 12.11
C THR A 138 -3.82 -21.59 12.47
N SER A 139 -4.85 -20.89 12.91
CA SER A 139 -6.23 -21.28 12.62
C SER A 139 -6.81 -20.16 11.77
N ALA A 140 -6.34 -20.09 10.52
CA ALA A 140 -7.04 -19.33 9.50
C ALA A 140 -8.45 -19.92 9.44
N THR A 141 -9.40 -19.22 10.07
CA THR A 141 -10.79 -19.41 9.72
C THR A 141 -10.86 -18.90 8.30
N GLU A 142 -11.12 -19.81 7.35
CA GLU A 142 -11.37 -19.52 5.94
C GLU A 142 -12.07 -18.16 5.83
N PRO A 143 -11.51 -17.17 5.11
CA PRO A 143 -12.21 -15.92 4.90
C PRO A 143 -13.52 -16.30 4.20
N GLU A 144 -14.66 -15.95 4.81
CA GLU A 144 -15.96 -16.04 4.15
C GLU A 144 -15.80 -15.55 2.71
N GLU A 145 -16.16 -16.41 1.75
CA GLU A 145 -16.01 -16.22 0.30
C GLU A 145 -16.48 -14.81 -0.09
N SER A 146 -15.54 -13.86 -0.11
CA SER A 146 -15.80 -12.57 -0.71
C SER A 146 -15.88 -12.85 -2.20
N GLN A 147 -17.09 -12.78 -2.76
CA GLN A 147 -17.33 -12.83 -4.20
C GLN A 147 -16.26 -11.96 -4.89
N GLY A 148 -15.38 -12.60 -5.65
CA GLY A 148 -14.17 -11.97 -6.17
C GLY A 148 -14.50 -10.69 -6.93
N LEU A 149 -13.75 -9.60 -6.66
CA LEU A 149 -13.98 -8.31 -7.30
C LEU A 149 -13.69 -8.34 -8.81
N MET A 150 -12.75 -9.18 -9.23
CA MET A 150 -12.39 -9.41 -10.62
C MET A 150 -13.22 -10.54 -11.22
N LEU A 151 -13.47 -10.49 -12.54
CA LEU A 151 -14.13 -11.57 -13.28
C LEU A 151 -13.29 -12.88 -13.18
N GLU A 152 -13.94 -14.04 -12.98
CA GLU A 152 -13.25 -15.32 -12.72
C GLU A 152 -12.28 -15.75 -13.84
N ASP A 153 -12.53 -15.35 -15.09
CA ASP A 153 -11.70 -15.64 -16.26
C ASP A 153 -10.70 -14.51 -16.61
N TYR A 154 -10.57 -13.49 -15.77
CA TYR A 154 -9.68 -12.37 -16.02
C TYR A 154 -8.20 -12.81 -15.92
N ILE A 155 -7.49 -12.70 -17.04
CA ILE A 155 -6.04 -12.90 -17.12
C ILE A 155 -5.39 -11.55 -17.39
N ASP A 156 -4.51 -11.14 -16.49
CA ASP A 156 -3.71 -9.92 -16.67
C ASP A 156 -2.56 -10.18 -17.63
N THR A 157 -2.65 -9.63 -18.84
CA THR A 157 -1.61 -9.77 -19.87
C THR A 157 -0.60 -8.63 -19.85
N ASP A 158 -0.77 -7.66 -18.97
CA ASP A 158 0.09 -6.49 -18.91
C ASP A 158 1.41 -6.80 -18.20
N GLU A 159 2.54 -6.64 -18.88
CA GLU A 159 3.88 -6.99 -18.35
C GLU A 159 4.22 -6.27 -17.03
N LEU A 160 3.66 -5.08 -16.81
CA LEU A 160 3.92 -4.30 -15.59
C LEU A 160 3.14 -4.84 -14.38
N THR A 161 1.89 -5.28 -14.55
CA THR A 161 1.02 -5.72 -13.45
C THR A 161 0.86 -7.23 -13.35
N ALA A 162 1.15 -7.98 -14.41
CA ALA A 162 0.98 -9.42 -14.48
C ALA A 162 1.84 -10.14 -13.43
N GLY A 163 1.21 -11.06 -12.70
CA GLY A 163 1.87 -11.84 -11.65
C GLY A 163 2.19 -11.05 -10.37
N ARG A 164 1.65 -9.83 -10.21
CA ARG A 164 1.90 -8.97 -9.05
C ARG A 164 0.62 -8.77 -8.26
N ASN A 165 0.78 -8.73 -6.94
CA ASN A 165 -0.29 -8.49 -5.99
C ASN A 165 -0.02 -7.20 -5.21
N GLY A 166 0.29 -6.10 -5.89
CA GLY A 166 0.70 -4.85 -5.24
C GLY A 166 0.00 -3.59 -5.73
N LEU A 167 0.52 -2.45 -5.28
CA LEU A 167 0.13 -1.12 -5.73
C LEU A 167 1.22 -0.51 -6.62
N ILE A 168 0.84 0.49 -7.40
CA ILE A 168 1.73 1.35 -8.18
C ILE A 168 1.37 2.79 -7.85
N ILE A 169 2.40 3.63 -7.68
CA ILE A 169 2.26 5.08 -7.53
C ILE A 169 2.86 5.76 -8.76
N TRP A 170 2.06 6.59 -9.42
CA TRP A 170 2.40 7.30 -10.65
C TRP A 170 2.69 8.80 -10.44
N GLY A 171 2.40 9.34 -9.26
CA GLY A 171 2.46 10.77 -8.98
C GLY A 171 2.52 11.07 -7.48
N GLU A 172 1.87 12.16 -7.07
CA GLU A 172 1.87 12.63 -5.69
C GLU A 172 1.17 11.64 -4.74
N PRO A 173 1.78 11.23 -3.62
CA PRO A 173 1.22 10.20 -2.72
C PRO A 173 -0.14 10.55 -2.12
N HIS A 174 -0.35 11.82 -1.78
CA HIS A 174 -1.59 12.28 -1.17
C HIS A 174 -2.72 12.48 -2.20
N ASP A 175 -2.41 12.47 -3.49
CA ASP A 175 -3.43 12.47 -4.54
C ASP A 175 -3.87 11.04 -4.82
N MET A 176 -5.15 10.72 -4.53
CA MET A 176 -5.71 9.40 -4.80
C MET A 176 -5.57 8.99 -6.27
N HIS A 177 -5.61 9.96 -7.21
CA HIS A 177 -5.53 9.69 -8.64
C HIS A 177 -4.15 9.23 -9.11
N SER A 178 -3.15 9.29 -8.24
CA SER A 178 -1.80 8.78 -8.51
C SER A 178 -1.66 7.27 -8.28
N TRP A 179 -2.67 6.60 -7.71
CA TRP A 179 -2.56 5.20 -7.27
C TRP A 179 -3.23 4.23 -8.25
N GLU A 180 -2.58 3.11 -8.50
CA GLU A 180 -3.14 1.97 -9.23
C GLU A 180 -2.99 0.70 -8.40
N ALA A 181 -4.07 -0.05 -8.23
CA ALA A 181 -4.02 -1.41 -7.70
C ALA A 181 -3.89 -2.40 -8.86
N THR A 182 -2.96 -3.34 -8.73
CA THR A 182 -2.81 -4.42 -9.71
C THR A 182 -4.01 -5.37 -9.67
N PRO A 183 -4.35 -6.05 -10.77
CA PRO A 183 -5.43 -7.05 -10.77
C PRO A 183 -5.24 -8.14 -9.71
N GLY A 184 -4.01 -8.62 -9.50
CA GLY A 184 -3.70 -9.60 -8.47
C GLY A 184 -3.96 -9.08 -7.05
N PHE A 185 -3.69 -7.80 -6.79
CA PHE A 185 -4.02 -7.16 -5.52
C PHE A 185 -5.53 -7.10 -5.30
N LEU A 186 -6.28 -6.68 -6.32
CA LEU A 186 -7.74 -6.60 -6.28
C LEU A 186 -8.40 -7.98 -6.11
N THR A 187 -7.81 -9.04 -6.66
CA THR A 187 -8.28 -10.41 -6.45
C THR A 187 -8.01 -10.88 -5.02
N LYS A 188 -6.75 -10.77 -4.55
CA LYS A 188 -6.34 -11.28 -3.24
C LYS A 188 -6.94 -10.51 -2.07
N TRP A 189 -7.02 -9.19 -2.19
CA TRP A 189 -7.50 -8.28 -1.14
C TRP A 189 -8.87 -7.68 -1.49
N SER A 190 -9.69 -8.40 -2.27
CA SER A 190 -11.01 -7.97 -2.75
C SER A 190 -11.92 -7.43 -1.64
N TRP A 191 -11.92 -8.09 -0.47
CA TRP A 191 -12.66 -7.64 0.70
C TRP A 191 -12.21 -6.28 1.25
N ALA A 192 -10.93 -5.93 1.08
CA ALA A 192 -10.37 -4.70 1.61
C ALA A 192 -10.73 -3.52 0.71
N VAL A 193 -10.85 -3.77 -0.59
CA VAL A 193 -11.22 -2.77 -1.61
C VAL A 193 -12.72 -2.78 -1.94
N GLU A 194 -13.52 -3.55 -1.21
CA GLU A 194 -14.97 -3.62 -1.36
C GLU A 194 -15.62 -2.24 -1.28
N GLY A 195 -16.38 -1.86 -2.31
CA GLY A 195 -17.03 -0.55 -2.41
C GLY A 195 -16.08 0.62 -2.65
N CYS A 196 -14.82 0.37 -3.00
CA CYS A 196 -13.84 1.37 -3.42
C CYS A 196 -13.71 1.38 -4.95
N GLU A 197 -14.81 1.72 -5.63
CA GLU A 197 -14.88 1.74 -7.11
C GLU A 197 -13.85 2.70 -7.71
N GLU A 198 -13.56 3.79 -7.02
CA GLU A 198 -12.60 4.80 -7.45
C GLU A 198 -11.20 4.20 -7.66
N LEU A 199 -10.78 3.25 -6.82
CA LEU A 199 -9.47 2.61 -6.94
C LEU A 199 -9.34 1.84 -8.26
N VAL A 200 -10.41 1.16 -8.68
CA VAL A 200 -10.47 0.43 -9.96
C VAL A 200 -10.53 1.42 -11.11
N GLU A 201 -11.36 2.46 -11.02
CA GLU A 201 -11.47 3.48 -12.05
C GLU A 201 -10.15 4.21 -12.29
N ILE A 202 -9.45 4.60 -11.22
CA ILE A 202 -8.14 5.25 -11.29
C ILE A 202 -7.13 4.28 -11.93
N GLY A 203 -7.11 3.02 -11.49
CA GLY A 203 -6.25 2.00 -12.09
C GLY A 203 -6.51 1.83 -13.59
N ASN A 204 -7.78 1.75 -14.00
CA ASN A 204 -8.15 1.64 -15.42
C ASN A 204 -7.70 2.84 -16.25
N ARG A 205 -7.72 4.06 -15.69
CA ARG A 205 -7.17 5.24 -16.39
C ARG A 205 -5.68 5.11 -16.66
N TRP A 206 -4.91 4.62 -15.69
CA TRP A 206 -3.48 4.38 -15.87
C TRP A 206 -3.21 3.27 -16.87
N ARG A 207 -3.91 2.13 -16.76
CA ARG A 207 -3.83 1.00 -17.69
C ARG A 207 -4.09 1.43 -19.13
N THR A 208 -5.20 2.13 -19.39
CA THR A 208 -5.54 2.62 -20.73
C THR A 208 -4.50 3.62 -21.26
N ARG A 209 -3.97 4.50 -20.41
CA ARG A 209 -2.94 5.49 -20.81
C ARG A 209 -1.66 4.84 -21.35
N ARG A 210 -1.34 3.63 -20.89
CA ARG A 210 -0.18 2.85 -21.36
C ARG A 210 -0.54 1.69 -22.29
N GLY A 211 -1.78 1.65 -22.79
CA GLY A 211 -2.23 0.66 -23.78
C GLY A 211 -2.59 -0.71 -23.20
N ALA A 212 -2.73 -0.84 -21.88
CA ALA A 212 -3.21 -2.06 -21.25
C ALA A 212 -4.75 -2.12 -21.21
N GLU A 213 -5.29 -3.34 -21.26
CA GLU A 213 -6.73 -3.59 -21.17
C GLU A 213 -7.28 -3.17 -19.79
N PRO A 214 -8.42 -2.48 -19.73
CA PRO A 214 -9.10 -2.18 -18.47
C PRO A 214 -9.48 -3.44 -17.70
N MET A 215 -9.34 -3.39 -16.38
CA MET A 215 -9.81 -4.41 -15.45
C MET A 215 -11.34 -4.53 -15.53
N ARG A 216 -11.81 -5.77 -15.63
CA ARG A 216 -13.24 -6.10 -15.69
C ARG A 216 -13.70 -6.60 -14.33
N LEU A 217 -14.61 -5.83 -13.72
CA LEU A 217 -15.21 -6.19 -12.45
C LEU A 217 -16.33 -7.22 -12.62
N SER A 218 -16.47 -8.11 -11.65
CA SER A 218 -17.67 -8.93 -11.53
C SER A 218 -18.85 -8.01 -11.22
N ARG A 219 -19.95 -8.13 -11.99
CA ARG A 219 -21.16 -7.36 -11.68
C ARG A 219 -21.76 -7.96 -10.40
N ARG A 220 -21.81 -7.16 -9.33
CA ARG A 220 -22.58 -7.52 -8.13
C ARG A 220 -24.07 -7.58 -8.51
N HIS A 221 -24.69 -8.72 -8.29
CA HIS A 221 -26.14 -8.90 -8.35
C HIS A 221 -26.81 -8.44 -7.05
#